data_AF-A0A7W0VTD3-F1
#
_entry.id   AF-A0A7W0VTD3-F1
#
_cell.length_a   1.000
_cell.length_b   1.000
_cell.length_c   1.000
_cell.angle_alpha   90.00
_cell.angle_beta   90.00
_cell.angle_gamma   90.00
#
_symmetry.space_group_name_H-M   'P 1'
#
loop_
_entity.id
_entity.type
_entity.pdbx_description
1 polymer ?
#
loop_
_entity_poly.entity_id
_entity_poly.type
_entity_poly.pdbx_seq_one_letter_code
_entity_poly.pdbx_strand_id
1 'polypeptide(L)'
;MRGPAVVVMLACGVATAAPAPDVRVCADDDRDRVGVWRYALTAPPFDPTYDLSVEDLRAAWQRGDIGASGDTEGALTAVLGARGQGGAAGWSIVPAHELTPATSVITIGGAHPLVDDGPLAVALCGASPKPVANIDRAKLTTLVMSGTTALTGRTSERIDEHGIEDTVRHIKPFFTSADVVHISNEVSFVRNCKPRTGQDGPFVFCARDRYVDLLAALNATVIELTGSHLIDYGHRSLMRTIAMYEKRGWRWFGGGRTQLEATEPLLVTDHGNKLAFVGCNAVNWWVKAIYQGPGAANCDWPRMVWQIQDLRRRGYTPIASVQHRELRVHTPPPDLVSDLRRLAEAGAVFVAGSQAHVAHPWDVHFGAYIHYGPGNILFAQYRDRQRQATVDKLFIHDGKLLTVAHMFTRTEHGQPRLLTNRERARFLGSLASAAEQIEPPRPTATPELPPASRVRPDSVVVRGRAQRLSVTVPARLEPGARYPLVVDLDLTRPARDDAFVVLRTGPLLATGEQIAEYMRAKYPIDPTQLTITPAPERVKVCKRRSCGEKRRSRSRKRATAAENS
;
A
#
# COMPACT_ATOMS: atom_id res chain seq x y z
N MET A 1 22.95 -49.22 13.93
CA MET A 1 21.89 -48.59 14.74
C MET A 1 21.28 -47.49 13.89
N ARG A 2 20.03 -47.67 13.43
CA ARG A 2 19.31 -46.65 12.66
C ARG A 2 19.03 -45.48 13.61
N GLY A 3 19.45 -44.27 13.26
CA GLY A 3 19.13 -43.06 14.01
C GLY A 3 17.61 -42.88 14.13
N PRO A 4 17.14 -42.05 15.08
CA PRO A 4 15.72 -41.84 15.27
C PRO A 4 15.11 -41.37 13.96
N ALA A 5 14.03 -42.04 13.53
CA ALA A 5 13.21 -41.56 12.44
C ALA A 5 12.61 -40.23 12.89
N VAL A 6 13.25 -39.12 12.53
CA VAL A 6 12.59 -37.81 12.54
C VAL A 6 11.57 -37.90 11.42
N VAL A 7 10.38 -38.41 11.77
CA VAL A 7 9.19 -38.21 10.95
C VAL A 7 9.05 -36.71 10.90
N VAL A 8 9.41 -36.10 9.78
CA VAL A 8 8.94 -34.75 9.47
C VAL A 8 7.43 -34.92 9.38
N MET A 9 6.71 -34.70 10.48
CA MET A 9 5.29 -34.44 10.39
C MET A 9 5.19 -33.15 9.60
N LEU A 10 5.09 -33.30 8.28
CA LEU A 10 4.66 -32.25 7.36
C LEU A 10 3.28 -31.83 7.86
N ALA A 11 3.22 -30.84 8.74
CA ALA A 11 1.96 -30.30 9.23
C ALA A 11 1.20 -29.75 8.02
N CYS A 12 0.19 -30.51 7.59
CA CYS A 12 -0.69 -30.16 6.48
C CYS A 12 -1.45 -28.87 6.79
N GLY A 13 -0.93 -27.74 6.27
CA GLY A 13 -1.64 -26.46 6.20
C GLY A 13 -1.85 -25.96 4.76
N VAL A 14 -1.33 -26.65 3.74
CA VAL A 14 -1.41 -26.23 2.33
C VAL A 14 -2.01 -27.37 1.50
N ALA A 15 -3.07 -27.06 0.76
CA ALA A 15 -3.95 -28.03 0.07
C ALA A 15 -3.33 -28.80 -1.12
N THR A 16 -2.01 -28.98 -1.21
CA THR A 16 -1.41 -29.73 -2.34
C THR A 16 -0.19 -30.62 -2.05
N ALA A 17 0.22 -30.85 -0.80
CA ALA A 17 1.27 -31.83 -0.50
C ALA A 17 0.71 -32.97 0.34
N ALA A 18 0.50 -34.15 -0.27
CA ALA A 18 0.32 -35.39 0.47
C ALA A 18 1.61 -35.66 1.29
N PRO A 19 1.52 -36.25 2.50
CA PRO A 19 2.72 -36.68 3.21
C PRO A 19 3.49 -37.64 2.31
N ALA A 20 4.79 -37.38 2.11
CA ALA A 20 5.69 -38.33 1.46
C ALA A 20 6.31 -39.17 2.59
N PRO A 21 5.75 -40.35 2.91
CA PRO A 21 6.17 -41.16 4.08
C PRO A 21 7.64 -41.60 4.01
N ASP A 22 8.27 -41.50 2.83
CA ASP A 22 9.64 -41.92 2.57
C ASP A 22 10.66 -40.76 2.57
N VAL A 23 10.29 -39.56 3.02
CA VAL A 23 11.18 -38.38 3.03
C VAL A 23 11.60 -38.00 4.45
N ARG A 24 12.90 -37.82 4.65
CA ARG A 24 13.54 -37.47 5.94
C ARG A 24 14.62 -36.42 5.75
N VAL A 25 15.13 -35.88 6.86
CA VAL A 25 16.37 -35.10 6.85
C VAL A 25 17.54 -36.01 6.45
N CYS A 26 18.40 -35.50 5.55
CA CYS A 26 19.61 -36.22 5.14
C CYS A 26 20.61 -36.36 6.30
N ALA A 27 21.24 -37.51 6.39
CA ALA A 27 22.51 -37.72 7.09
C ALA A 27 23.68 -37.33 6.17
N ASP A 28 24.88 -37.17 6.75
CA ASP A 28 26.06 -36.67 6.03
C ASP A 28 26.46 -37.51 4.81
N ASP A 29 26.16 -38.81 4.81
CA ASP A 29 26.53 -39.79 3.78
C ASP A 29 25.42 -40.10 2.77
N ASP A 30 24.24 -39.49 2.92
CA ASP A 30 23.11 -39.75 2.03
C ASP A 30 23.30 -39.19 0.62
N ARG A 31 22.95 -40.01 -0.38
CA ARG A 31 23.05 -39.67 -1.81
C ARG A 31 21.68 -39.52 -2.49
N ASP A 32 20.61 -39.91 -1.82
CA ASP A 32 19.22 -39.90 -2.28
C ASP A 32 18.53 -38.56 -2.01
N ARG A 33 19.20 -37.45 -2.34
CA ARG A 33 18.64 -36.10 -2.12
C ARG A 33 17.41 -35.87 -3.00
N VAL A 34 16.31 -35.47 -2.35
CA VAL A 34 15.02 -35.19 -3.01
C VAL A 34 14.56 -33.75 -2.84
N GLY A 35 15.24 -32.93 -2.02
CA GLY A 35 14.84 -31.53 -1.87
C GLY A 35 15.49 -30.79 -0.71
N VAL A 36 14.91 -29.63 -0.39
CA VAL A 36 15.39 -28.73 0.66
C VAL A 36 14.21 -28.15 1.44
N TRP A 37 14.25 -28.27 2.76
CA TRP A 37 13.32 -27.63 3.67
C TRP A 37 13.97 -26.41 4.33
N ARG A 38 13.31 -25.26 4.27
CA ARG A 38 13.89 -24.00 4.77
C ARG A 38 13.23 -23.55 6.05
N TYR A 39 14.02 -23.03 6.97
CA TYR A 39 13.55 -22.39 8.20
C TYR A 39 13.98 -20.93 8.24
N ALA A 40 13.26 -20.13 9.00
CA ALA A 40 13.50 -18.71 9.18
C ALA A 40 13.64 -18.40 10.66
N LEU A 41 14.69 -17.66 11.03
CA LEU A 41 14.76 -17.02 12.34
C LEU A 41 13.86 -15.78 12.31
N THR A 42 12.95 -15.72 13.26
CA THR A 42 11.97 -14.65 13.39
C THR A 42 12.12 -13.95 14.73
N ALA A 43 11.78 -12.66 14.74
CA ALA A 43 11.75 -11.84 15.93
C ALA A 43 10.43 -11.03 15.99
N PRO A 44 10.08 -10.52 17.19
CA PRO A 44 8.96 -9.61 17.33
C PRO A 44 9.15 -8.35 16.48
N PRO A 45 8.05 -7.65 16.12
CA PRO A 45 8.15 -6.36 15.46
C PRO A 45 9.08 -5.40 16.20
N PHE A 46 9.83 -4.61 15.44
CA PHE A 46 10.78 -3.61 15.94
C PHE A 46 12.01 -4.14 16.69
N ASP A 47 12.33 -5.45 16.62
CA ASP A 47 13.63 -5.96 17.07
C ASP A 47 14.78 -5.25 16.32
N PRO A 48 15.82 -4.73 17.00
CA PRO A 48 16.92 -4.03 16.36
C PRO A 48 17.90 -4.94 15.57
N THR A 49 17.81 -6.25 15.80
CA THR A 49 18.62 -7.30 15.18
C THR A 49 18.02 -7.69 13.84
N TYR A 50 18.75 -7.46 12.76
CA TYR A 50 18.31 -7.76 11.38
C TYR A 50 19.20 -8.79 10.69
N ASP A 51 20.40 -8.99 11.20
CA ASP A 51 21.35 -9.99 10.74
C ASP A 51 22.10 -10.56 11.95
N LEU A 52 22.37 -11.86 11.92
CA LEU A 52 23.20 -12.56 12.90
C LEU A 52 24.28 -13.36 12.21
N SER A 53 25.44 -13.48 12.84
CA SER A 53 26.43 -14.46 12.39
C SER A 53 25.93 -15.89 12.65
N VAL A 54 26.46 -16.86 11.92
CA VAL A 54 26.16 -18.29 12.17
C VAL A 54 26.60 -18.70 13.57
N GLU A 55 27.69 -18.12 14.07
CA GLU A 55 28.23 -18.36 15.41
C GLU A 55 27.28 -17.85 16.49
N ASP A 56 26.77 -16.62 16.34
CA ASP A 56 25.81 -16.03 17.27
C ASP A 56 24.47 -16.79 17.25
N LEU A 57 24.01 -17.22 16.07
CA LEU A 57 22.83 -18.08 15.92
C LEU A 57 22.99 -19.37 16.73
N ARG A 58 24.11 -20.08 16.55
CA ARG A 58 24.38 -21.33 17.28
C ARG A 58 24.49 -21.09 18.79
N ALA A 59 25.17 -20.02 19.19
CA ALA A 59 25.32 -19.67 20.60
C ALA A 59 23.95 -19.37 21.25
N ALA A 60 23.08 -18.61 20.57
CA ALA A 60 21.72 -18.34 21.05
C ALA A 60 20.85 -19.60 21.10
N TRP A 61 20.96 -20.49 20.10
CA TRP A 61 20.28 -21.79 20.08
C TRP A 61 20.68 -22.68 21.25
N GLN A 62 21.98 -22.82 21.51
CA GLN A 62 22.54 -23.66 22.57
C GLN A 62 22.27 -23.13 23.97
N ARG A 63 22.07 -21.82 24.13
CA ARG A 63 21.57 -21.23 25.39
C ARG A 63 20.08 -21.45 25.59
N GLY A 64 19.33 -21.73 24.53
CA GLY A 64 17.87 -21.86 24.55
C GLY A 64 17.12 -20.53 24.37
N ASP A 65 17.82 -19.49 23.90
CA ASP A 65 17.26 -18.15 23.68
C ASP A 65 16.29 -18.10 22.48
N ILE A 66 16.30 -19.13 21.63
CA ILE A 66 15.47 -19.24 20.42
C ILE A 66 14.41 -20.32 20.63
N GLY A 67 13.13 -19.96 20.48
CA GLY A 67 12.02 -20.91 20.48
C GLY A 67 11.93 -21.75 19.20
N ALA A 68 11.48 -22.99 19.32
CA ALA A 68 11.20 -23.87 18.19
C ALA A 68 10.17 -24.94 18.59
N SER A 69 9.42 -25.46 17.62
CA SER A 69 8.64 -26.69 17.82
C SER A 69 9.56 -27.91 17.93
N GLY A 70 9.08 -29.01 18.51
CA GLY A 70 9.84 -30.26 18.60
C GLY A 70 10.31 -30.79 17.23
N ASP A 71 9.46 -30.67 16.21
CA ASP A 71 9.81 -31.07 14.84
C ASP A 71 10.91 -30.18 14.24
N THR A 72 10.85 -28.87 14.47
CA THR A 72 11.88 -27.92 14.05
C THR A 72 13.21 -28.20 14.76
N GLU A 73 13.17 -28.45 16.07
CA GLU A 73 14.35 -28.81 16.86
C GLU A 73 14.99 -30.12 16.37
N GLY A 74 14.18 -31.15 16.12
CA GLY A 74 14.65 -32.41 15.56
C GLY A 74 15.30 -32.24 14.19
N ALA A 75 14.69 -31.46 13.30
CA ALA A 75 15.22 -31.22 11.96
C ALA A 75 16.52 -30.40 11.94
N LEU A 76 16.67 -29.45 12.89
CA LEU A 76 17.85 -28.58 12.97
C LEU A 76 18.96 -29.14 13.85
N THR A 77 18.77 -30.30 14.50
CA THR A 77 19.79 -30.92 15.36
C THR A 77 21.11 -31.16 14.61
N ALA A 78 21.06 -31.57 13.34
CA ALA A 78 22.26 -31.76 12.52
C ALA A 78 22.99 -30.45 12.18
N VAL A 79 22.29 -29.31 12.23
CA VAL A 79 22.78 -28.00 11.77
C VAL A 79 23.26 -27.13 12.94
N LEU A 80 22.49 -27.11 14.03
CA LEU A 80 22.69 -26.24 15.18
C LEU A 80 23.07 -27.01 16.47
N GLY A 81 22.97 -28.34 16.46
CA GLY A 81 23.11 -29.17 17.66
C GLY A 81 21.85 -29.16 18.53
N ALA A 82 21.95 -29.73 19.73
CA ALA A 82 20.86 -29.72 20.71
C ALA A 82 20.54 -28.29 21.18
N ARG A 83 19.25 -27.99 21.36
CA ARG A 83 18.80 -26.70 21.90
C ARG A 83 19.01 -26.67 23.41
N GLY A 84 19.37 -25.50 23.93
CA GLY A 84 19.43 -25.27 25.38
C GLY A 84 18.05 -25.22 26.03
N GLN A 85 18.00 -25.39 27.36
CA GLN A 85 16.77 -25.28 28.16
C GLN A 85 16.46 -23.84 28.64
N GLY A 86 17.06 -22.83 28.02
CA GLY A 86 16.79 -21.42 28.34
C GLY A 86 15.36 -20.97 28.02
N GLY A 87 14.98 -19.81 28.58
CA GLY A 87 13.74 -19.14 28.25
C GLY A 87 13.88 -18.40 26.92
N ALA A 88 13.01 -18.72 25.95
CA ALA A 88 13.04 -18.08 24.63
C ALA A 88 12.96 -16.55 24.76
N ALA A 89 13.98 -15.85 24.24
CA ALA A 89 14.15 -14.41 24.31
C ALA A 89 13.33 -13.66 23.25
N GLY A 90 12.12 -14.14 22.94
CA GLY A 90 11.25 -13.59 21.90
C GLY A 90 11.59 -14.01 20.47
N TRP A 91 12.78 -14.57 20.21
CA TRP A 91 13.12 -15.13 18.90
C TRP A 91 12.57 -16.54 18.73
N SER A 92 12.25 -16.92 17.49
CA SER A 92 11.79 -18.26 17.15
C SER A 92 12.23 -18.69 15.76
N ILE A 93 12.57 -19.97 15.59
CA ILE A 93 12.78 -20.55 14.27
C ILE A 93 11.50 -21.27 13.83
N VAL A 94 11.00 -20.92 12.64
CA VAL A 94 9.79 -21.49 12.05
C VAL A 94 10.05 -21.98 10.62
N PRO A 95 9.31 -22.98 10.12
CA PRO A 95 9.33 -23.34 8.70
C PRO A 95 9.01 -22.14 7.82
N ALA A 96 9.75 -21.94 6.73
CA ALA A 96 9.66 -20.72 5.92
C ALA A 96 8.25 -20.45 5.33
N HIS A 97 7.48 -21.51 5.02
CA HIS A 97 6.10 -21.40 4.53
C HIS A 97 5.06 -20.99 5.59
N GLU A 98 5.42 -21.11 6.87
CA GLU A 98 4.62 -20.69 8.02
C GLU A 98 4.87 -19.23 8.41
N LEU A 99 5.82 -18.56 7.74
CA LEU A 99 6.03 -17.14 7.92
C LEU A 99 4.73 -16.36 7.76
N THR A 100 4.58 -15.35 8.63
CA THR A 100 3.50 -14.38 8.57
C THR A 100 4.07 -12.97 8.64
N PRO A 101 3.34 -11.95 8.15
CA PRO A 101 3.79 -10.56 8.23
C PRO A 101 3.88 -10.01 9.67
N ALA A 102 3.43 -10.77 10.68
CA ALA A 102 3.41 -10.33 12.08
C ALA A 102 4.78 -10.41 12.76
N THR A 103 5.75 -11.09 12.14
CA THR A 103 7.11 -11.24 12.65
C THR A 103 8.13 -10.77 11.63
N SER A 104 9.22 -10.18 12.11
CA SER A 104 10.36 -9.83 11.26
C SER A 104 11.26 -11.03 11.07
N VAL A 105 11.80 -11.20 9.86
CA VAL A 105 12.85 -12.20 9.60
C VAL A 105 14.22 -11.60 9.90
N ILE A 106 15.02 -12.32 10.69
CA ILE A 106 16.43 -12.03 10.92
C ILE A 106 17.22 -12.83 9.88
N THR A 107 18.01 -12.12 9.07
CA THR A 107 18.95 -12.76 8.13
C THR A 107 20.12 -13.39 8.88
N ILE A 108 20.75 -14.41 8.29
CA ILE A 108 21.92 -15.05 8.91
C ILE A 108 23.11 -14.95 7.97
N GLY A 109 24.12 -14.17 8.34
CA GLY A 109 25.26 -13.85 7.49
C GLY A 109 24.84 -13.17 6.19
N GLY A 110 23.78 -12.35 6.24
CA GLY A 110 23.16 -11.70 5.08
C GLY A 110 22.25 -12.59 4.24
N ALA A 111 22.13 -13.90 4.53
CA ALA A 111 21.26 -14.81 3.79
C ALA A 111 19.80 -14.69 4.26
N HIS A 112 18.89 -14.42 3.32
CA HIS A 112 17.45 -14.39 3.57
C HIS A 112 16.83 -15.76 3.25
N PRO A 113 16.05 -16.38 4.17
CA PRO A 113 15.60 -17.77 4.03
C PRO A 113 14.68 -18.03 2.83
N LEU A 114 14.03 -16.99 2.29
CA LEU A 114 13.19 -17.10 1.09
C LEU A 114 13.98 -17.00 -0.22
N VAL A 115 15.20 -16.45 -0.20
CA VAL A 115 15.99 -16.14 -1.40
C VAL A 115 17.25 -16.99 -1.49
N ASP A 116 17.90 -17.22 -0.35
CA ASP A 116 19.20 -17.86 -0.25
C ASP A 116 19.11 -19.24 0.42
N ASP A 117 20.04 -20.12 0.08
CA ASP A 117 20.24 -21.39 0.80
C ASP A 117 21.20 -21.13 1.96
N GLY A 118 20.65 -20.49 3.00
CA GLY A 118 21.37 -20.12 4.21
C GLY A 118 21.57 -21.27 5.21
N PRO A 119 22.14 -20.98 6.38
CA PRO A 119 22.46 -22.00 7.39
C PRO A 119 21.22 -22.70 7.97
N LEU A 120 20.01 -22.19 7.74
CA LEU A 120 18.74 -22.79 8.18
C LEU A 120 18.03 -23.56 7.06
N ALA A 121 18.74 -23.93 5.99
CA ALA A 121 18.25 -24.82 4.95
C ALA A 121 18.72 -26.26 5.24
N VAL A 122 17.78 -27.20 5.30
CA VAL A 122 18.03 -28.61 5.59
C VAL A 122 17.77 -29.44 4.34
N ALA A 123 18.74 -30.27 3.94
CA ALA A 123 18.56 -31.20 2.83
C ALA A 123 17.62 -32.34 3.21
N LEU A 124 16.74 -32.70 2.28
CA LEU A 124 15.80 -33.82 2.40
C LEU A 124 16.24 -34.98 1.50
N CYS A 125 16.17 -36.19 2.04
CA CYS A 125 16.57 -37.45 1.39
C CYS A 125 15.43 -38.48 1.43
N GLY A 126 15.39 -39.36 0.44
CA GLY A 126 14.39 -40.43 0.34
C GLY A 126 13.89 -40.69 -1.08
N ALA A 127 12.63 -41.11 -1.20
CA ALA A 127 11.96 -41.33 -2.48
C ALA A 127 10.80 -40.33 -2.67
N SER A 128 10.88 -39.50 -3.71
CA SER A 128 9.78 -38.61 -4.10
C SER A 128 9.73 -38.43 -5.61
N PRO A 129 8.54 -38.45 -6.24
CA PRO A 129 8.39 -38.22 -7.67
C PRO A 129 8.64 -36.77 -8.09
N LYS A 130 8.67 -35.82 -7.13
CA LYS A 130 8.96 -34.40 -7.37
C LYS A 130 9.89 -33.86 -6.29
N PRO A 131 10.68 -32.82 -6.60
CA PRO A 131 11.47 -32.13 -5.58
C PRO A 131 10.61 -31.67 -4.41
N VAL A 132 11.04 -31.96 -3.18
CA VAL A 132 10.31 -31.59 -1.95
C VAL A 132 10.86 -30.27 -1.43
N ALA A 133 10.00 -29.26 -1.33
CA ALA A 133 10.35 -27.98 -0.71
C ALA A 133 9.11 -27.36 -0.06
N ASN A 134 9.31 -26.63 1.04
CA ASN A 134 8.25 -25.83 1.65
C ASN A 134 8.05 -24.47 0.98
N ILE A 135 9.06 -23.98 0.25
CA ILE A 135 8.97 -22.76 -0.55
C ILE A 135 9.37 -23.10 -1.98
N ASP A 136 8.44 -22.92 -2.90
CA ASP A 136 8.71 -22.91 -4.34
C ASP A 136 9.10 -21.50 -4.77
N ARG A 137 10.39 -21.25 -4.99
CA ARG A 137 10.91 -19.93 -5.40
C ARG A 137 10.36 -19.49 -6.76
N ALA A 138 9.92 -20.41 -7.64
CA ALA A 138 9.31 -20.04 -8.91
C ALA A 138 7.92 -19.37 -8.75
N LYS A 139 7.35 -19.42 -7.54
CA LYS A 139 6.11 -18.73 -7.15
C LYS A 139 6.34 -17.55 -6.21
N LEU A 140 7.60 -17.19 -5.94
CA LEU A 140 7.95 -16.09 -5.05
C LEU A 140 8.14 -14.80 -5.86
N THR A 141 7.34 -13.79 -5.55
CA THR A 141 7.53 -12.42 -6.01
C THR A 141 8.12 -11.59 -4.87
N THR A 142 9.19 -10.85 -5.16
CA THR A 142 9.72 -9.80 -4.30
C THR A 142 9.31 -8.42 -4.81
N LEU A 143 8.67 -7.63 -3.95
CA LEU A 143 8.18 -6.30 -4.29
C LEU A 143 8.75 -5.25 -3.33
N VAL A 144 9.47 -4.27 -3.85
CA VAL A 144 9.93 -3.12 -3.07
C VAL A 144 8.90 -2.00 -3.14
N MET A 145 8.43 -1.51 -1.99
CA MET A 145 7.57 -0.34 -1.83
C MET A 145 8.36 0.82 -1.23
N SER A 146 8.64 1.84 -2.03
CA SER A 146 9.32 3.05 -1.56
C SER A 146 8.44 3.93 -0.66
N GLY A 147 9.08 4.70 0.22
CA GLY A 147 8.47 5.91 0.75
C GLY A 147 8.43 7.07 -0.25
N THR A 148 8.04 8.25 0.21
CA THR A 148 7.82 9.42 -0.65
C THR A 148 9.11 9.84 -1.35
N THR A 149 9.02 10.00 -2.67
CA THR A 149 10.08 10.52 -3.55
C THR A 149 9.62 11.82 -4.18
N ALA A 150 10.43 12.87 -4.01
CA ALA A 150 10.27 14.14 -4.70
C ALA A 150 11.66 14.67 -5.05
N LEU A 151 12.03 14.56 -6.34
CA LEU A 151 13.38 14.89 -6.83
C LEU A 151 13.57 16.41 -6.98
N THR A 152 13.43 17.11 -5.86
CA THR A 152 13.55 18.56 -5.67
C THR A 152 14.38 18.85 -4.41
N GLY A 153 14.60 20.12 -4.05
CA GLY A 153 15.30 20.46 -2.81
C GLY A 153 16.74 19.96 -2.80
N ARG A 154 17.19 19.52 -1.61
CA ARG A 154 18.55 18.99 -1.46
C ARG A 154 18.78 17.70 -2.26
N THR A 155 17.73 16.96 -2.59
CA THR A 155 17.85 15.79 -3.47
C THR A 155 18.22 16.24 -4.89
N SER A 156 17.59 17.31 -5.42
CA SER A 156 18.01 17.86 -6.72
C SER A 156 19.41 18.48 -6.69
N GLU A 157 19.78 19.16 -5.60
CA GLU A 157 21.16 19.67 -5.41
C GLU A 157 22.18 18.53 -5.46
N ARG A 158 21.91 17.41 -4.76
CA ARG A 158 22.77 16.22 -4.77
C ARG A 158 22.92 15.63 -6.17
N ILE A 159 21.81 15.49 -6.91
CA ILE A 159 21.84 14.96 -8.28
C ILE A 159 22.61 15.91 -9.22
N ASP A 160 22.45 17.22 -9.06
CA ASP A 160 23.11 18.22 -9.89
C ASP A 160 24.62 18.25 -9.66
N GLU A 161 25.06 18.13 -8.40
CA GLU A 161 26.47 18.24 -8.00
C GLU A 161 27.24 16.91 -8.14
N HIS A 162 26.62 15.78 -7.76
CA HIS A 162 27.32 14.49 -7.62
C HIS A 162 26.82 13.41 -8.58
N GLY A 163 25.71 13.65 -9.26
CA GLY A 163 25.11 12.71 -10.21
C GLY A 163 24.20 11.65 -9.58
N ILE A 164 23.49 10.93 -10.44
CA ILE A 164 22.45 9.97 -10.07
C ILE A 164 23.03 8.76 -9.32
N GLU A 165 24.09 8.15 -9.88
CA GLU A 165 24.67 6.92 -9.34
C GLU A 165 25.16 7.11 -7.91
N ASP A 166 25.86 8.21 -7.65
CA ASP A 166 26.25 8.56 -6.29
C ASP A 166 25.01 8.80 -5.39
N THR A 167 24.00 9.54 -5.86
CA THR A 167 22.79 9.84 -5.07
C THR A 167 22.12 8.57 -4.52
N VAL A 168 22.06 7.49 -5.31
CA VAL A 168 21.35 6.26 -4.92
C VAL A 168 22.26 5.12 -4.46
N ARG A 169 23.60 5.28 -4.44
CA ARG A 169 24.56 4.17 -4.28
C ARG A 169 24.28 3.23 -3.09
N HIS A 170 23.83 3.79 -1.96
CA HIS A 170 23.59 3.01 -0.73
C HIS A 170 22.27 2.27 -0.70
N ILE A 171 21.30 2.70 -1.52
CA ILE A 171 19.96 2.12 -1.55
C ILE A 171 19.75 1.24 -2.80
N LYS A 172 20.49 1.51 -3.87
CA LYS A 172 20.37 0.82 -5.16
C LYS A 172 20.39 -0.71 -5.04
N PRO A 173 21.27 -1.36 -4.24
CA PRO A 173 21.25 -2.82 -4.10
C PRO A 173 19.93 -3.39 -3.54
N PHE A 174 19.28 -2.68 -2.62
CA PHE A 174 18.02 -3.11 -2.02
C PHE A 174 16.88 -3.07 -3.04
N PHE A 175 16.81 -1.99 -3.82
CA PHE A 175 15.79 -1.79 -4.86
C PHE A 175 15.99 -2.74 -6.05
N THR A 176 17.23 -2.84 -6.56
CA THR A 176 17.54 -3.63 -7.77
C THR A 176 17.50 -5.14 -7.56
N SER A 177 17.45 -5.61 -6.31
CA SER A 177 17.27 -7.03 -5.96
C SER A 177 15.81 -7.46 -5.82
N ALA A 178 14.86 -6.71 -6.39
CA ALA A 178 13.44 -7.03 -6.37
C ALA A 178 12.90 -7.24 -7.79
N ASP A 179 11.94 -8.14 -7.92
CA ASP A 179 11.26 -8.43 -9.18
C ASP A 179 10.39 -7.24 -9.62
N VAL A 180 9.71 -6.62 -8.66
CA VAL A 180 8.88 -5.44 -8.86
C VAL A 180 9.37 -4.31 -7.95
N VAL A 181 9.51 -3.11 -8.52
CA VAL A 181 9.96 -1.92 -7.79
C VAL A 181 8.94 -0.82 -7.96
N HIS A 182 8.34 -0.48 -6.83
CA HIS A 182 7.40 0.62 -6.67
C HIS A 182 8.12 1.90 -6.22
N ILE A 183 7.84 3.01 -6.90
CA ILE A 183 8.25 4.36 -6.49
C ILE A 183 7.01 5.24 -6.25
N SER A 184 6.86 5.77 -5.03
CA SER A 184 5.89 6.83 -4.69
C SER A 184 6.41 8.19 -5.15
N ASN A 185 5.93 8.65 -6.31
CA ASN A 185 6.41 9.86 -6.96
C ASN A 185 5.46 11.05 -6.71
N GLU A 186 5.95 12.03 -5.95
CA GLU A 186 5.17 13.16 -5.46
C GLU A 186 5.02 14.30 -6.49
N VAL A 187 5.94 14.40 -7.45
CA VAL A 187 6.12 15.59 -8.32
C VAL A 187 6.16 15.26 -9.80
N SER A 188 5.74 16.20 -10.65
CA SER A 188 5.89 16.06 -12.11
C SER A 188 7.30 16.39 -12.61
N PHE A 189 7.72 15.72 -13.68
CA PHE A 189 8.87 16.09 -14.49
C PHE A 189 8.52 17.26 -15.43
N VAL A 190 9.36 18.31 -15.41
CA VAL A 190 9.14 19.56 -16.15
C VAL A 190 10.42 19.96 -16.90
N ARG A 191 10.29 20.26 -18.20
CA ARG A 191 11.41 20.62 -19.10
C ARG A 191 12.31 21.73 -18.55
N ASN A 192 11.70 22.83 -18.12
CA ASN A 192 12.39 24.00 -17.59
C ASN A 192 12.25 24.08 -16.07
N CYS A 193 12.16 22.93 -15.39
CA CYS A 193 12.09 22.89 -13.94
C CYS A 193 13.27 23.66 -13.33
N LYS A 194 12.94 24.55 -12.41
CA LYS A 194 13.88 25.12 -11.44
C LYS A 194 13.49 24.51 -10.09
N PRO A 195 14.08 23.35 -9.71
CA PRO A 195 13.76 22.73 -8.44
C PRO A 195 13.93 23.73 -7.31
N ARG A 196 13.08 23.64 -6.29
CA ARG A 196 13.17 24.56 -5.17
C ARG A 196 14.51 24.35 -4.46
N THR A 197 15.27 25.43 -4.26
CA THR A 197 16.50 25.44 -3.47
C THR A 197 16.24 26.21 -2.17
N GLY A 198 16.72 25.69 -1.04
CA GLY A 198 16.52 26.34 0.27
C GLY A 198 15.10 26.17 0.86
N GLN A 199 14.79 26.99 1.88
CA GLN A 199 13.53 26.92 2.63
C GLN A 199 12.53 28.04 2.32
N ASP A 200 12.94 29.08 1.61
CA ASP A 200 12.11 30.26 1.33
C ASP A 200 11.20 30.06 0.10
N GLY A 201 10.16 30.90 0.01
CA GLY A 201 9.23 30.92 -1.13
C GLY A 201 8.10 29.89 -1.08
N PRO A 202 7.24 29.87 -2.12
CA PRO A 202 6.07 28.99 -2.17
C PRO A 202 6.47 27.52 -2.34
N PHE A 203 5.71 26.61 -1.71
CA PHE A 203 5.89 25.15 -1.83
C PHE A 203 5.34 24.64 -3.17
N VAL A 204 6.05 24.98 -4.25
CA VAL A 204 5.76 24.54 -5.61
C VAL A 204 6.94 23.70 -6.09
N PHE A 205 6.70 22.43 -6.40
CA PHE A 205 7.75 21.45 -6.70
C PHE A 205 7.70 20.92 -8.12
N CYS A 206 8.87 20.61 -8.66
CA CYS A 206 9.05 19.87 -9.91
C CYS A 206 10.35 19.09 -9.87
N ALA A 207 10.45 18.09 -10.74
CA ALA A 207 11.70 17.42 -11.08
C ALA A 207 12.16 17.84 -12.48
N ARG A 208 13.47 17.97 -12.70
CA ARG A 208 14.01 18.13 -14.07
C ARG A 208 13.86 16.82 -14.82
N ASP A 209 13.55 16.88 -16.12
CA ASP A 209 13.34 15.68 -16.95
C ASP A 209 14.48 14.64 -16.82
N ARG A 210 15.74 15.08 -16.75
CA ARG A 210 16.91 14.18 -16.61
C ARG A 210 16.92 13.36 -15.31
N TYR A 211 16.19 13.78 -14.28
CA TYR A 211 16.14 13.06 -13.01
C TYR A 211 15.33 11.76 -13.09
N VAL A 212 14.55 11.56 -14.15
CA VAL A 212 13.81 10.31 -14.35
C VAL A 212 14.73 9.09 -14.42
N ASP A 213 15.97 9.30 -14.86
CA ASP A 213 16.97 8.23 -14.95
C ASP A 213 17.42 7.75 -13.56
N LEU A 214 17.15 8.52 -12.49
CA LEU A 214 17.29 8.04 -11.11
C LEU A 214 16.31 6.93 -10.80
N LEU A 215 15.05 7.06 -11.24
CA LEU A 215 14.06 6.00 -11.06
C LEU A 215 14.44 4.75 -11.87
N ALA A 216 15.03 4.93 -13.05
CA ALA A 216 15.57 3.84 -13.84
C ALA A 216 16.77 3.16 -13.16
N ALA A 217 17.67 3.92 -12.53
CA ALA A 217 18.80 3.38 -11.78
C ALA A 217 18.37 2.53 -10.57
N LEU A 218 17.15 2.75 -10.05
CA LEU A 218 16.52 1.93 -9.00
C LEU A 218 15.69 0.76 -9.56
N ASN A 219 15.70 0.52 -10.87
CA ASN A 219 14.90 -0.51 -11.54
C ASN A 219 13.37 -0.34 -11.37
N ALA A 220 12.89 0.92 -11.32
CA ALA A 220 11.46 1.19 -11.19
C ALA A 220 10.62 0.50 -12.29
N THR A 221 9.50 -0.10 -11.91
CA THR A 221 8.53 -0.73 -12.82
C THR A 221 7.09 -0.27 -12.56
N VAL A 222 6.79 0.13 -11.32
CA VAL A 222 5.50 0.66 -10.90
C VAL A 222 5.69 2.04 -10.28
N ILE A 223 4.92 3.03 -10.74
CA ILE A 223 4.94 4.40 -10.21
C ILE A 223 3.60 4.72 -9.54
N GLU A 224 3.64 5.05 -8.25
CA GLU A 224 2.49 5.58 -7.53
C GLU A 224 2.37 7.09 -7.76
N LEU A 225 1.18 7.50 -8.22
CA LEU A 225 0.79 8.87 -8.52
C LEU A 225 -0.31 9.36 -7.58
N THR A 226 -0.27 8.93 -6.33
CA THR A 226 -1.12 9.51 -5.28
C THR A 226 -0.69 10.93 -4.95
N GLY A 227 0.58 11.30 -5.24
CA GLY A 227 1.24 12.57 -4.96
C GLY A 227 0.37 13.82 -5.00
N SER A 228 0.47 14.66 -3.97
CA SER A 228 -0.28 15.91 -3.90
C SER A 228 0.32 16.96 -4.86
N HIS A 229 1.66 17.00 -4.97
CA HIS A 229 2.38 17.98 -5.80
C HIS A 229 2.45 17.63 -7.30
N LEU A 230 1.69 16.64 -7.77
CA LEU A 230 1.73 16.19 -9.17
C LEU A 230 1.37 17.28 -10.18
N ILE A 231 0.55 18.25 -9.81
CA ILE A 231 0.04 19.28 -10.73
C ILE A 231 0.45 20.71 -10.35
N ASP A 232 1.51 20.86 -9.55
CA ASP A 232 2.09 22.16 -9.18
C ASP A 232 2.45 23.00 -10.42
N TYR A 233 2.97 22.34 -11.46
CA TYR A 233 3.26 22.95 -12.77
C TYR A 233 2.17 22.67 -13.81
N GLY A 234 0.94 22.42 -13.35
CA GLY A 234 -0.25 22.22 -14.18
C GLY A 234 -0.36 20.86 -14.86
N HIS A 235 -1.54 20.58 -15.40
CA HIS A 235 -1.89 19.27 -15.96
C HIS A 235 -1.01 18.81 -17.13
N ARG A 236 -0.51 19.75 -17.94
CA ARG A 236 0.38 19.43 -19.07
C ARG A 236 1.69 18.77 -18.61
N SER A 237 2.19 19.15 -17.44
CA SER A 237 3.40 18.58 -16.84
C SER A 237 3.17 17.15 -16.35
N LEU A 238 2.01 16.87 -15.76
CA LEU A 238 1.63 15.51 -15.38
C LEU A 238 1.44 14.61 -16.60
N MET A 239 0.75 15.10 -17.64
CA MET A 239 0.59 14.35 -18.90
C MET A 239 1.93 13.99 -19.53
N ARG A 240 2.89 14.92 -19.51
CA ARG A 240 4.26 14.68 -19.96
C ARG A 240 4.95 13.62 -19.10
N THR A 241 4.82 13.72 -17.79
CA THR A 241 5.40 12.76 -16.84
C THR A 241 4.90 11.34 -17.12
N ILE A 242 3.59 11.18 -17.30
CA ILE A 242 2.98 9.89 -17.67
C ILE A 242 3.53 9.38 -19.01
N ALA A 243 3.65 10.25 -20.03
CA ALA A 243 4.24 9.87 -21.32
C ALA A 243 5.72 9.44 -21.21
N MET A 244 6.47 9.97 -20.24
CA MET A 244 7.86 9.54 -19.97
C MET A 244 7.93 8.15 -19.33
N TYR A 245 6.94 7.78 -18.51
CA TYR A 245 6.81 6.44 -17.93
C TYR A 245 6.38 5.43 -18.98
N GLU A 246 5.39 5.77 -19.80
CA GLU A 246 4.91 4.95 -20.92
C GLU A 246 6.05 4.62 -21.90
N LYS A 247 6.87 5.61 -22.27
CA LYS A 247 8.05 5.38 -23.13
C LYS A 247 9.05 4.38 -22.55
N ARG A 248 9.08 4.21 -21.23
CA ARG A 248 9.97 3.28 -20.50
C ARG A 248 9.30 1.93 -20.20
N GLY A 249 8.04 1.74 -20.60
CA GLY A 249 7.27 0.55 -20.25
C GLY A 249 6.87 0.48 -18.77
N TRP A 250 7.00 1.58 -18.03
CA TRP A 250 6.59 1.64 -16.62
C TRP A 250 5.09 1.84 -16.53
N ARG A 251 4.51 1.26 -15.48
CA ARG A 251 3.08 1.30 -15.21
C ARG A 251 2.81 2.17 -13.99
N TRP A 252 1.62 2.75 -13.87
CA TRP A 252 1.29 3.65 -12.77
C TRP A 252 -0.11 3.38 -12.20
N PHE A 253 -0.37 3.90 -11.01
CA PHE A 253 -1.67 3.85 -10.35
C PHE A 253 -1.85 5.04 -9.39
N GLY A 254 -3.08 5.25 -8.90
CA GLY A 254 -3.39 6.28 -7.91
C GLY A 254 -3.41 7.71 -8.47
N GLY A 255 -3.17 7.87 -9.77
CA GLY A 255 -3.21 9.11 -10.53
C GLY A 255 -3.20 8.82 -12.02
N GLY A 256 -3.60 9.78 -12.85
CA GLY A 256 -3.76 9.55 -14.28
C GLY A 256 -4.08 10.80 -15.08
N ARG A 257 -4.36 10.61 -16.38
CA ARG A 257 -4.77 11.66 -17.33
C ARG A 257 -6.22 12.08 -17.10
N THR A 258 -7.00 11.23 -16.44
CA THR A 258 -8.38 11.49 -16.04
C THR A 258 -8.63 10.90 -14.65
N GLN A 259 -9.70 11.33 -13.99
CA GLN A 259 -10.13 10.69 -12.74
C GLN A 259 -10.57 9.23 -12.92
N LEU A 260 -10.96 8.82 -14.13
CA LEU A 260 -11.26 7.41 -14.40
C LEU A 260 -9.98 6.57 -14.29
N GLU A 261 -8.99 6.89 -15.14
CA GLU A 261 -7.68 6.24 -15.14
C GLU A 261 -7.01 6.31 -13.76
N ALA A 262 -7.08 7.46 -13.08
CA ALA A 262 -6.46 7.62 -11.75
C ALA A 262 -6.96 6.59 -10.73
N THR A 263 -8.21 6.14 -10.89
CA THR A 263 -8.93 5.31 -9.92
C THR A 263 -9.03 3.85 -10.34
N GLU A 264 -8.48 3.51 -11.51
CA GLU A 264 -8.35 2.14 -11.98
C GLU A 264 -7.23 1.43 -11.22
N PRO A 265 -7.45 0.17 -10.77
CA PRO A 265 -6.38 -0.61 -10.19
C PRO A 265 -5.35 -0.97 -11.24
N LEU A 266 -4.08 -0.90 -10.88
CA LEU A 266 -3.02 -1.46 -11.70
C LEU A 266 -2.88 -2.96 -11.42
N LEU A 267 -3.14 -3.80 -12.42
CA LEU A 267 -3.08 -5.26 -12.30
C LEU A 267 -1.73 -5.77 -12.82
N VAL A 268 -0.92 -6.38 -11.96
CA VAL A 268 0.40 -6.94 -12.29
C VAL A 268 0.38 -8.45 -12.05
N THR A 269 1.07 -9.21 -12.88
CA THR A 269 1.29 -10.65 -12.64
C THR A 269 2.77 -10.93 -12.72
N ASP A 270 3.30 -11.56 -11.68
CA ASP A 270 4.71 -11.90 -11.54
C ASP A 270 4.80 -13.25 -10.81
N HIS A 271 5.60 -14.20 -11.30
CA HIS A 271 5.72 -15.55 -10.72
C HIS A 271 4.37 -16.24 -10.38
N GLY A 272 3.32 -15.98 -11.17
CA GLY A 272 1.96 -16.47 -10.93
C GLY A 272 1.14 -15.68 -9.89
N ASN A 273 1.77 -14.80 -9.11
CA ASN A 273 1.10 -13.89 -8.18
C ASN A 273 0.35 -12.79 -8.93
N LYS A 274 -0.96 -12.68 -8.72
CA LYS A 274 -1.81 -11.63 -9.31
C LYS A 274 -1.91 -10.43 -8.39
N LEU A 275 -1.01 -9.46 -8.52
CA LEU A 275 -1.00 -8.25 -7.70
C LEU A 275 -1.99 -7.20 -8.24
N ALA A 276 -2.65 -6.46 -7.35
CA ALA A 276 -3.51 -5.34 -7.75
C ALA A 276 -3.23 -4.10 -6.89
N PHE A 277 -2.69 -3.05 -7.49
CA PHE A 277 -2.38 -1.80 -6.79
C PHE A 277 -3.56 -0.85 -6.84
N VAL A 278 -3.99 -0.36 -5.69
CA VAL A 278 -5.04 0.66 -5.54
C VAL A 278 -4.49 1.85 -4.77
N GLY A 279 -4.76 3.06 -5.25
CA GLY A 279 -4.13 4.27 -4.74
C GLY A 279 -5.10 5.42 -4.63
N CYS A 280 -4.95 6.26 -3.60
CA CYS A 280 -5.66 7.53 -3.52
C CYS A 280 -4.93 8.60 -2.70
N ASN A 281 -5.38 9.84 -2.85
CA ASN A 281 -4.98 10.99 -2.07
C ASN A 281 -6.16 11.48 -1.21
N ALA A 282 -5.93 11.62 0.10
CA ALA A 282 -6.92 12.09 1.07
C ALA A 282 -6.82 13.60 1.35
N VAL A 283 -5.78 14.28 0.86
CA VAL A 283 -5.51 15.71 1.09
C VAL A 283 -6.38 16.54 0.16
N ASN A 284 -7.48 17.08 0.70
CA ASN A 284 -8.58 17.59 -0.12
C ASN A 284 -8.70 19.12 -0.30
N TRP A 285 -7.95 19.95 0.44
CA TRP A 285 -8.32 21.37 0.57
C TRP A 285 -7.25 22.41 0.22
N TRP A 286 -5.97 22.03 0.13
CA TRP A 286 -4.89 22.97 -0.20
C TRP A 286 -4.21 22.66 -1.54
N VAL A 287 -4.13 21.38 -1.91
CA VAL A 287 -3.47 20.95 -3.14
C VAL A 287 -4.53 20.68 -4.19
N LYS A 288 -4.38 21.28 -5.37
CA LYS A 288 -5.30 21.13 -6.50
C LYS A 288 -5.42 19.66 -7.01
N ALA A 289 -4.83 18.70 -6.32
CA ALA A 289 -4.87 17.25 -6.56
C ALA A 289 -6.29 16.75 -6.90
N ILE A 290 -7.32 17.36 -6.32
CA ILE A 290 -8.72 17.05 -6.59
C ILE A 290 -9.23 17.88 -7.78
N TYR A 291 -9.17 17.32 -8.98
CA TYR A 291 -9.75 17.93 -10.19
C TYR A 291 -10.32 16.86 -11.14
N GLN A 292 -11.25 17.23 -12.03
CA GLN A 292 -11.86 16.32 -13.00
C GLN A 292 -10.89 15.78 -14.07
N GLY A 293 -9.80 16.52 -14.31
CA GLY A 293 -8.77 16.22 -15.31
C GLY A 293 -7.57 15.45 -14.74
N PRO A 294 -6.38 15.58 -15.36
CA PRO A 294 -5.18 14.90 -14.91
C PRO A 294 -4.83 15.23 -13.46
N GLY A 295 -4.55 14.21 -12.65
CA GLY A 295 -4.24 14.38 -11.24
C GLY A 295 -4.25 13.05 -10.48
N ALA A 296 -4.12 13.14 -9.16
CA ALA A 296 -4.25 12.01 -8.25
C ALA A 296 -5.73 11.57 -8.13
N ALA A 297 -5.93 10.29 -7.81
CA ALA A 297 -7.25 9.77 -7.44
C ALA A 297 -7.66 10.28 -6.07
N ASN A 298 -8.91 10.71 -5.94
CA ASN A 298 -9.44 11.06 -4.63
C ASN A 298 -9.79 9.81 -3.83
N CYS A 299 -9.52 9.85 -2.53
CA CYS A 299 -10.00 8.79 -1.65
C CYS A 299 -11.53 8.81 -1.58
N ASP A 300 -12.10 7.66 -1.92
CA ASP A 300 -13.52 7.36 -1.82
C ASP A 300 -13.64 6.00 -1.14
N TRP A 301 -13.75 6.03 0.19
CA TRP A 301 -13.64 4.84 1.02
C TRP A 301 -14.66 3.74 0.64
N PRO A 302 -15.96 4.02 0.46
CA PRO A 302 -16.91 3.02 -0.05
C PRO A 302 -16.45 2.36 -1.34
N ARG A 303 -16.00 3.15 -2.33
CA ARG A 303 -15.52 2.62 -3.62
C ARG A 303 -14.27 1.77 -3.45
N MET A 304 -13.30 2.23 -2.67
CA MET A 304 -12.05 1.48 -2.45
C MET A 304 -12.30 0.15 -1.72
N VAL A 305 -13.15 0.16 -0.69
CA VAL A 305 -13.57 -1.06 0.02
C VAL A 305 -14.19 -2.05 -0.96
N TRP A 306 -15.17 -1.60 -1.76
CA TRP A 306 -15.81 -2.46 -2.76
C TRP A 306 -14.81 -2.97 -3.82
N GLN A 307 -13.90 -2.12 -4.28
CA GLN A 307 -12.89 -2.43 -5.30
C GLN A 307 -11.90 -3.48 -4.79
N ILE A 308 -11.42 -3.36 -3.55
CA ILE A 308 -10.53 -4.35 -2.92
C ILE A 308 -11.26 -5.71 -2.78
N GLN A 309 -12.51 -5.69 -2.31
CA GLN A 309 -13.31 -6.91 -2.20
C GLN A 309 -13.55 -7.58 -3.57
N ASP A 310 -13.78 -6.78 -4.61
CA ASP A 310 -13.92 -7.27 -5.99
C ASP A 310 -12.63 -7.91 -6.52
N LEU A 311 -11.50 -7.24 -6.30
CA LEU A 311 -10.18 -7.77 -6.65
C LEU A 311 -9.90 -9.10 -5.96
N ARG A 312 -10.25 -9.22 -4.67
CA ARG A 312 -10.14 -10.49 -3.93
C ARG A 312 -11.00 -11.60 -4.53
N ARG A 313 -12.26 -11.32 -4.87
CA ARG A 313 -13.15 -12.29 -5.54
C ARG A 313 -12.61 -12.74 -6.91
N ARG A 314 -11.87 -11.86 -7.59
CA ARG A 314 -11.22 -12.15 -8.88
C ARG A 314 -9.85 -12.84 -8.75
N GLY A 315 -9.43 -13.17 -7.52
CA GLY A 315 -8.19 -13.88 -7.23
C GLY A 315 -6.93 -13.00 -7.26
N TYR A 316 -7.07 -11.68 -7.09
CA TYR A 316 -5.94 -10.78 -6.93
C TYR A 316 -5.54 -10.63 -5.45
N THR A 317 -4.28 -10.25 -5.25
CA THR A 317 -3.62 -9.86 -4.01
C THR A 317 -3.55 -8.32 -3.97
N PRO A 318 -4.49 -7.63 -3.29
CA PRO A 318 -4.56 -6.17 -3.35
C PRO A 318 -3.51 -5.51 -2.46
N ILE A 319 -2.89 -4.47 -2.99
CA ILE A 319 -1.86 -3.64 -2.35
C ILE A 319 -2.40 -2.20 -2.40
N ALA A 320 -2.65 -1.61 -1.24
CA ALA A 320 -3.24 -0.29 -1.16
C ALA A 320 -2.21 0.77 -0.73
N SER A 321 -2.28 1.95 -1.36
CA SER A 321 -1.51 3.12 -0.95
C SER A 321 -2.42 4.33 -0.77
N VAL A 322 -2.24 5.04 0.34
CA VAL A 322 -3.02 6.21 0.69
C VAL A 322 -2.07 7.35 1.03
N GLN A 323 -2.06 8.38 0.20
CA GLN A 323 -1.44 9.62 0.59
C GLN A 323 -2.33 10.36 1.59
N HIS A 324 -1.90 10.40 2.84
CA HIS A 324 -2.63 11.03 3.94
C HIS A 324 -2.15 12.47 4.16
N ARG A 325 -2.42 13.05 5.33
CA ARG A 325 -1.97 14.40 5.70
C ARG A 325 -0.53 14.45 6.20
N GLU A 326 0.11 15.60 6.03
CA GLU A 326 1.41 15.88 6.64
C GLU A 326 1.34 15.86 8.16
N LEU A 327 2.37 15.28 8.79
CA LEU A 327 2.50 15.17 10.23
C LEU A 327 3.95 15.51 10.66
N ARG A 328 4.18 15.59 11.98
CA ARG A 328 5.49 15.96 12.55
C ARG A 328 5.93 15.04 13.69
N VAL A 329 5.22 13.93 13.84
CA VAL A 329 5.36 12.97 14.95
C VAL A 329 5.31 11.55 14.39
N HIS A 330 5.97 10.61 15.08
CA HIS A 330 5.98 9.19 14.71
C HIS A 330 4.66 8.48 15.05
N THR A 331 3.85 9.00 15.97
CA THR A 331 2.54 8.42 16.29
C THR A 331 1.50 8.80 15.24
N PRO A 332 0.93 7.84 14.49
CA PRO A 332 -0.13 8.14 13.54
C PRO A 332 -1.42 8.47 14.30
N PRO A 333 -2.19 9.47 13.85
CA PRO A 333 -3.44 9.83 14.51
C PRO A 333 -4.54 8.79 14.25
N PRO A 334 -5.56 8.67 15.14
CA PRO A 334 -6.58 7.62 15.07
C PRO A 334 -7.35 7.55 13.75
N ASP A 335 -7.59 8.68 13.10
CA ASP A 335 -8.30 8.73 11.82
C ASP A 335 -7.46 8.15 10.67
N LEU A 336 -6.15 8.41 10.64
CA LEU A 336 -5.23 7.77 9.68
C LEU A 336 -5.22 6.25 9.91
N VAL A 337 -5.12 5.83 11.17
CA VAL A 337 -5.14 4.40 11.54
C VAL A 337 -6.43 3.73 11.06
N SER A 338 -7.60 4.33 11.34
CA SER A 338 -8.90 3.83 10.88
C SER A 338 -9.05 3.79 9.36
N ASP A 339 -8.55 4.82 8.67
CA ASP A 339 -8.62 4.96 7.21
C ASP A 339 -7.76 3.92 6.49
N LEU A 340 -6.63 3.49 7.06
CA LEU A 340 -5.81 2.43 6.49
C LEU A 340 -6.31 1.03 6.89
N ARG A 341 -6.71 0.82 8.16
CA ARG A 341 -7.22 -0.48 8.65
C ARG A 341 -8.46 -0.94 7.90
N ARG A 342 -9.36 -0.05 7.52
CA ARG A 342 -10.54 -0.43 6.71
C ARG A 342 -10.18 -1.07 5.35
N LEU A 343 -9.02 -0.75 4.77
CA LEU A 343 -8.57 -1.34 3.51
C LEU A 343 -8.05 -2.76 3.73
N ALA A 344 -7.39 -3.00 4.87
CA ALA A 344 -7.04 -4.34 5.34
C ALA A 344 -8.29 -5.18 5.63
N GLU A 345 -9.27 -4.61 6.36
CA GLU A 345 -10.56 -5.26 6.64
C GLU A 345 -11.33 -5.60 5.35
N ALA A 346 -11.16 -4.81 4.28
CA ALA A 346 -11.73 -5.09 2.96
C ALA A 346 -11.01 -6.22 2.20
N GLY A 347 -9.81 -6.60 2.63
CA GLY A 347 -9.04 -7.70 2.06
C GLY A 347 -7.74 -7.33 1.34
N ALA A 348 -7.22 -6.10 1.49
CA ALA A 348 -5.85 -5.81 1.06
C ALA A 348 -4.86 -6.61 1.91
N VAL A 349 -3.76 -7.09 1.32
CA VAL A 349 -2.70 -7.82 2.06
C VAL A 349 -1.60 -6.90 2.56
N PHE A 350 -1.46 -5.72 1.94
CA PHE A 350 -0.54 -4.68 2.32
C PHE A 350 -1.20 -3.32 2.14
N VAL A 351 -1.04 -2.44 3.11
CA VAL A 351 -1.54 -1.06 3.08
C VAL A 351 -0.44 -0.12 3.51
N ALA A 352 -0.10 0.86 2.67
CA ALA A 352 0.85 1.91 3.01
C ALA A 352 0.18 3.29 3.09
N GLY A 353 0.58 4.07 4.09
CA GLY A 353 0.36 5.50 4.14
C GLY A 353 1.54 6.26 3.53
N SER A 354 1.35 7.50 3.10
CA SER A 354 2.44 8.41 2.73
C SER A 354 2.12 9.86 3.15
N GLN A 355 2.96 10.83 2.77
CA GLN A 355 2.90 12.28 3.08
C GLN A 355 3.22 12.73 4.50
N ALA A 356 3.16 11.86 5.50
CA ALA A 356 3.49 12.26 6.88
C ALA A 356 4.89 12.91 7.02
N HIS A 357 5.79 12.67 6.05
CA HIS A 357 7.20 13.08 6.00
C HIS A 357 8.07 12.55 7.14
N VAL A 358 7.47 11.99 8.17
CA VAL A 358 8.08 11.28 9.28
C VAL A 358 7.64 9.83 9.16
N ALA A 359 8.54 8.88 9.43
CA ALA A 359 8.17 7.48 9.45
C ALA A 359 7.23 7.16 10.61
N HIS A 360 6.18 6.40 10.35
CA HIS A 360 5.26 5.85 11.32
C HIS A 360 5.58 4.36 11.55
N PRO A 361 5.11 3.77 12.67
CA PRO A 361 5.18 2.33 12.87
C PRO A 361 4.31 1.57 11.86
N TRP A 362 4.37 0.25 11.97
CA TRP A 362 3.52 -0.69 11.27
C TRP A 362 2.87 -1.66 12.25
N ASP A 363 1.79 -2.30 11.82
CA ASP A 363 1.18 -3.43 12.52
C ASP A 363 0.56 -4.44 11.54
N VAL A 364 -0.01 -5.52 12.07
CA VAL A 364 -0.77 -6.49 11.28
C VAL A 364 -2.22 -6.52 11.72
N HIS A 365 -3.13 -6.19 10.81
CA HIS A 365 -4.56 -6.12 11.05
C HIS A 365 -5.29 -6.96 9.99
N PHE A 366 -6.13 -7.90 10.42
CA PHE A 366 -6.84 -8.83 9.51
C PHE A 366 -5.90 -9.62 8.59
N GLY A 367 -4.74 -10.04 9.12
CA GLY A 367 -3.68 -10.71 8.36
C GLY A 367 -2.93 -9.82 7.35
N ALA A 368 -3.32 -8.56 7.19
CA ALA A 368 -2.66 -7.60 6.31
C ALA A 368 -1.56 -6.84 7.05
N TYR A 369 -0.46 -6.55 6.35
CA TYR A 369 0.60 -5.69 6.86
C TYR A 369 0.25 -4.22 6.58
N ILE A 370 0.19 -3.39 7.62
CA ILE A 370 -0.13 -1.97 7.49
C ILE A 370 1.07 -1.15 7.93
N HIS A 371 1.64 -0.39 6.99
CA HIS A 371 2.67 0.60 7.28
C HIS A 371 2.07 1.99 7.22
N TYR A 372 1.90 2.65 8.37
CA TYR A 372 1.17 3.92 8.43
C TYR A 372 1.92 5.09 7.75
N GLY A 373 3.20 4.92 7.39
CA GLY A 373 3.98 5.91 6.67
C GLY A 373 5.47 5.59 6.68
N PRO A 374 6.11 5.20 5.57
CA PRO A 374 7.53 4.87 5.54
C PRO A 374 8.47 6.08 5.63
N GLY A 375 7.95 7.30 5.50
CA GLY A 375 8.74 8.54 5.48
C GLY A 375 9.32 8.87 4.09
N ASN A 376 10.31 9.77 4.05
CA ASN A 376 10.88 10.28 2.81
C ASN A 376 12.16 9.53 2.43
N ILE A 377 12.15 8.80 1.31
CA ILE A 377 13.35 8.09 0.82
C ILE A 377 14.22 8.99 -0.07
N LEU A 378 13.59 9.75 -0.96
CA LEU A 378 14.24 10.63 -1.94
C LEU A 378 13.49 11.97 -2.00
N PHE A 379 13.24 12.52 -0.81
CA PHE A 379 12.69 13.85 -0.62
C PHE A 379 13.36 14.49 0.59
N ALA A 380 14.55 15.04 0.38
CA ALA A 380 15.41 15.49 1.46
C ALA A 380 14.83 16.69 2.22
N GLN A 381 14.31 16.42 3.42
CA GLN A 381 13.78 17.42 4.34
C GLN A 381 14.87 17.96 5.28
N TYR A 382 14.63 19.15 5.81
CA TYR A 382 15.59 19.82 6.68
C TYR A 382 15.50 19.37 8.15
N ARG A 383 14.33 18.95 8.60
CA ARG A 383 14.10 18.57 10.01
C ARG A 383 14.58 17.15 10.29
N ASP A 384 15.20 16.95 11.44
CA ASP A 384 15.85 15.69 11.81
C ASP A 384 14.93 14.46 11.69
N ARG A 385 13.73 14.53 12.29
CA ARG A 385 12.73 13.43 12.25
C ARG A 385 12.22 13.09 10.85
N GLN A 386 12.33 14.02 9.90
CA GLN A 386 11.88 13.82 8.52
C GLN A 386 12.97 13.26 7.61
N ARG A 387 14.19 13.09 8.13
CA ARG A 387 15.31 12.50 7.40
C ARG A 387 15.36 10.99 7.53
N GLN A 388 14.74 10.42 8.56
CA GLN A 388 14.69 8.97 8.74
C GLN A 388 13.51 8.39 7.96
N ALA A 389 13.76 7.27 7.29
CA ALA A 389 12.76 6.58 6.51
C ALA A 389 13.00 5.08 6.49
N THR A 390 11.97 4.36 6.08
CA THR A 390 11.96 2.93 5.81
C THR A 390 11.63 2.71 4.33
N VAL A 391 12.01 1.55 3.82
CA VAL A 391 11.56 1.01 2.53
C VAL A 391 11.21 -0.44 2.78
N ASP A 392 10.03 -0.85 2.33
CA ASP A 392 9.52 -2.20 2.55
C ASP A 392 9.86 -3.08 1.36
N LYS A 393 10.34 -4.30 1.60
CA LYS A 393 10.43 -5.37 0.61
C LYS A 393 9.51 -6.50 1.03
N LEU A 394 8.45 -6.70 0.26
CA LEU A 394 7.42 -7.72 0.48
C LEU A 394 7.85 -9.01 -0.20
N PHE A 395 7.63 -10.14 0.48
CA PHE A 395 7.83 -11.48 -0.05
C PHE A 395 6.48 -12.16 -0.21
N ILE A 396 6.00 -12.27 -1.45
CA ILE A 396 4.68 -12.79 -1.78
C ILE A 396 4.85 -14.14 -2.46
N HIS A 397 4.31 -15.20 -1.85
CA HIS A 397 4.39 -16.56 -2.36
C HIS A 397 2.99 -17.12 -2.56
N ASP A 398 2.67 -17.54 -3.79
CA ASP A 398 1.38 -18.14 -4.17
C ASP A 398 0.15 -17.32 -3.68
N GLY A 399 0.23 -16.00 -3.86
CA GLY A 399 -0.80 -15.03 -3.48
C GLY A 399 -0.79 -14.60 -2.00
N LYS A 400 0.08 -15.19 -1.16
CA LYS A 400 0.19 -14.90 0.29
C LYS A 400 1.42 -14.04 0.58
N LEU A 401 1.24 -12.94 1.32
CA LEU A 401 2.37 -12.19 1.89
C LEU A 401 2.95 -12.97 3.06
N LEU A 402 4.20 -13.44 2.94
CA LEU A 402 4.88 -14.22 3.97
C LEU A 402 5.59 -13.34 4.98
N THR A 403 6.31 -12.31 4.53
CA THR A 403 7.04 -11.39 5.40
C THR A 403 7.34 -10.07 4.69
N VAL A 404 7.76 -9.08 5.47
CA VAL A 404 8.22 -7.77 5.00
C VAL A 404 9.61 -7.52 5.60
N ALA A 405 10.60 -7.33 4.75
CA ALA A 405 11.92 -6.84 5.16
C ALA A 405 11.99 -5.32 5.03
N HIS A 406 12.83 -4.69 5.84
CA HIS A 406 12.96 -3.24 5.89
C HIS A 406 14.39 -2.80 5.60
N MET A 407 14.52 -1.79 4.75
CA MET A 407 15.73 -0.97 4.69
C MET A 407 15.51 0.31 5.49
N PHE A 408 16.39 0.58 6.46
CA PHE A 408 16.33 1.79 7.28
C PHE A 408 17.35 2.80 6.80
N THR A 409 16.88 4.00 6.50
CA THR A 409 17.73 5.05 5.94
C THR A 409 17.64 6.34 6.74
N ARG A 410 18.68 7.15 6.56
CA ARG A 410 18.65 8.56 6.89
C ARG A 410 19.20 9.37 5.73
N THR A 411 18.47 10.41 5.33
CA THR A 411 18.92 11.32 4.28
C THR A 411 19.92 12.33 4.85
N GLU A 412 21.12 12.36 4.27
CA GLU A 412 22.16 13.35 4.57
C GLU A 412 22.56 14.06 3.27
N HIS A 413 22.51 15.39 3.26
CA HIS A 413 22.88 16.20 2.08
C HIS A 413 22.23 15.73 0.76
N GLY A 414 20.97 15.29 0.81
CA GLY A 414 20.24 14.81 -0.37
C GLY A 414 20.47 13.34 -0.75
N GLN A 415 21.38 12.64 -0.08
CA GLN A 415 21.67 11.22 -0.28
C GLN A 415 21.08 10.37 0.86
N PRO A 416 20.21 9.39 0.59
CA PRO A 416 19.84 8.38 1.57
C PRO A 416 21.03 7.45 1.84
N ARG A 417 21.41 7.32 3.11
CA ARG A 417 22.37 6.31 3.59
C ARG A 417 21.70 5.35 4.56
N LEU A 418 22.27 4.17 4.73
CA LEU A 418 21.80 3.21 5.73
C LEU A 418 22.02 3.75 7.15
N LEU A 419 21.12 3.40 8.06
CA LEU A 419 21.31 3.63 9.49
C LEU A 419 22.40 2.69 10.03
N THR A 420 23.26 3.20 10.91
CA THR A 420 24.10 2.35 11.76
C THR A 420 23.25 1.53 12.72
N ASN A 421 23.80 0.44 13.30
CA ASN A 421 23.07 -0.39 14.28
C ASN A 421 22.51 0.43 15.45
N ARG A 422 23.29 1.41 15.97
CA ARG A 422 22.86 2.30 17.05
C ARG A 422 21.77 3.28 16.62
N GLU A 423 21.85 3.82 15.41
CA GLU A 423 20.79 4.69 14.87
C GLU A 423 19.50 3.89 14.65
N ARG A 424 19.61 2.69 14.08
CA ARG A 424 18.48 1.78 13.84
C ARG A 424 17.79 1.38 15.13
N ALA A 425 18.53 0.96 16.16
CA ALA A 425 17.94 0.60 17.45
C ALA A 425 17.14 1.76 18.08
N ARG A 426 17.69 2.99 18.05
CA ARG A 426 16.97 4.19 18.54
C ARG A 426 15.72 4.50 17.72
N PHE A 427 15.83 4.37 16.40
CA PHE A 427 14.72 4.63 15.48
C PHE A 427 13.59 3.62 15.69
N LEU A 428 13.91 2.32 15.73
CA LEU A 428 12.94 1.25 16.00
C LEU A 428 12.31 1.38 17.38
N GLY A 429 13.07 1.75 18.42
CA GLY A 429 12.50 2.05 19.74
C GLY A 429 11.49 3.19 19.69
N SER A 430 11.74 4.22 18.88
CA SER A 430 10.79 5.33 18.69
C SER A 430 9.52 4.89 17.96
N LEU A 431 9.64 3.98 16.99
CA LEU A 431 8.49 3.40 16.29
C LEU A 431 7.71 2.45 17.20
N ALA A 432 8.37 1.63 18.01
CA ALA A 432 7.73 0.75 18.99
C ALA A 432 6.91 1.56 20.01
N SER A 433 7.49 2.61 20.61
CA SER A 433 6.75 3.51 21.51
C SER A 433 5.60 4.24 20.84
N ALA A 434 5.68 4.49 19.53
CA ALA A 434 4.57 5.04 18.76
C ALA A 434 3.47 3.99 18.50
N ALA A 435 3.85 2.73 18.25
CA ALA A 435 2.93 1.62 18.02
C ALA A 435 2.10 1.30 19.27
N GLU A 436 2.69 1.40 20.46
CA GLU A 436 1.99 1.22 21.75
C GLU A 436 0.84 2.22 21.98
N GLN A 437 0.85 3.35 21.28
CA GLN A 437 -0.20 4.38 21.37
C GLN A 437 -1.33 4.18 20.35
N ILE A 438 -1.19 3.21 19.44
CA ILE A 438 -2.20 2.87 18.45
C ILE A 438 -3.16 1.86 19.10
N GLU A 439 -4.46 1.96 18.78
CA GLU A 439 -5.44 0.96 19.18
C GLU A 439 -4.95 -0.46 18.81
N PRO A 440 -5.03 -1.47 19.69
CA PRO A 440 -4.53 -2.81 19.40
C PRO A 440 -5.08 -3.38 18.09
N PRO A 441 -4.23 -3.96 17.22
CA PRO A 441 -4.69 -4.54 15.98
C PRO A 441 -5.35 -5.91 16.21
N ARG A 442 -5.98 -6.45 15.16
CA ARG A 442 -6.61 -7.79 15.15
C ARG A 442 -5.87 -8.70 14.16
N PRO A 443 -4.64 -9.17 14.47
CA PRO A 443 -3.79 -9.85 13.48
C PRO A 443 -4.34 -11.20 13.01
N THR A 444 -5.09 -11.91 13.86
CA THR A 444 -5.68 -13.22 13.56
C THR A 444 -7.07 -13.14 12.94
N ALA A 445 -7.66 -11.95 12.84
CA ALA A 445 -8.93 -11.77 12.17
C ALA A 445 -8.76 -12.02 10.66
N THR A 446 -9.85 -12.43 10.00
CA THR A 446 -9.87 -12.65 8.55
C THR A 446 -10.89 -11.71 7.91
N PRO A 447 -10.56 -11.07 6.77
CA PRO A 447 -11.51 -10.24 6.04
C PRO A 447 -12.76 -11.02 5.63
N GLU A 448 -13.94 -10.52 6.00
CA GLU A 448 -15.19 -11.06 5.49
C GLU A 448 -15.44 -10.46 4.10
N LEU A 449 -15.49 -11.32 3.08
CA LEU A 449 -15.81 -10.90 1.71
C LEU A 449 -17.32 -11.01 1.50
N PRO A 450 -18.06 -9.88 1.45
CA PRO A 450 -19.49 -9.94 1.20
C PRO A 450 -19.77 -10.54 -0.19
N PRO A 451 -20.95 -11.18 -0.38
CA PRO A 451 -21.39 -11.65 -1.68
C PRO A 451 -21.31 -10.55 -2.74
N ALA A 452 -21.07 -10.95 -3.98
CA ALA A 452 -21.04 -10.00 -5.09
C ALA A 452 -22.39 -9.25 -5.17
N SER A 453 -22.34 -7.92 -5.06
CA SER A 453 -23.52 -7.06 -5.19
C SER A 453 -23.56 -6.44 -6.58
N ARG A 454 -24.77 -6.30 -7.12
CA ARG A 454 -25.02 -5.48 -8.32
C ARG A 454 -24.87 -3.99 -8.03
N VAL A 455 -24.95 -3.58 -6.77
CA VAL A 455 -24.80 -2.20 -6.33
C VAL A 455 -23.32 -1.92 -6.04
N ARG A 456 -22.78 -0.90 -6.70
CA ARG A 456 -21.37 -0.53 -6.65
C ARG A 456 -21.26 0.93 -6.21
N PRO A 457 -20.55 1.23 -5.11
CA PRO A 457 -20.23 2.61 -4.78
C PRO A 457 -19.25 3.18 -5.80
N ASP A 458 -19.47 4.43 -6.19
CA ASP A 458 -18.60 5.14 -7.11
C ASP A 458 -18.63 6.64 -6.84
N SER A 459 -17.79 7.41 -7.53
CA SER A 459 -17.90 8.86 -7.50
C SER A 459 -17.39 9.54 -8.76
N VAL A 460 -18.07 10.64 -9.10
CA VAL A 460 -17.62 11.60 -10.10
C VAL A 460 -17.16 12.86 -9.39
N VAL A 461 -15.94 13.32 -9.69
CA VAL A 461 -15.43 14.59 -9.18
C VAL A 461 -16.09 15.70 -9.98
N VAL A 462 -16.53 16.79 -9.35
CA VAL A 462 -16.99 18.02 -9.99
C VAL A 462 -16.46 19.21 -9.21
N ARG A 463 -15.73 20.12 -9.88
CA ARG A 463 -15.12 21.32 -9.25
C ARG A 463 -14.36 21.00 -7.95
N GLY A 464 -13.58 19.92 -7.98
CA GLY A 464 -12.78 19.50 -6.83
C GLY A 464 -13.57 18.87 -5.69
N ARG A 465 -14.79 18.37 -5.94
CA ARG A 465 -15.60 17.69 -4.92
C ARG A 465 -16.20 16.41 -5.49
N ALA A 466 -16.17 15.32 -4.73
CA ALA A 466 -16.78 14.06 -5.14
C ALA A 466 -18.31 14.09 -4.97
N GLN A 467 -19.04 13.98 -6.08
CA GLN A 467 -20.41 13.48 -6.06
C GLN A 467 -20.34 11.97 -5.89
N ARG A 468 -20.71 11.47 -4.72
CA ARG A 468 -20.83 10.03 -4.49
C ARG A 468 -22.07 9.47 -5.16
N LEU A 469 -21.93 8.26 -5.67
CA LEU A 469 -22.90 7.55 -6.48
C LEU A 469 -23.09 6.13 -5.95
N SER A 470 -24.30 5.61 -6.12
CA SER A 470 -24.62 4.20 -6.01
C SER A 470 -25.02 3.72 -7.39
N VAL A 471 -24.21 2.85 -7.98
CA VAL A 471 -24.38 2.34 -9.35
C VAL A 471 -24.91 0.91 -9.28
N THR A 472 -26.16 0.70 -9.65
CA THR A 472 -26.72 -0.63 -9.84
C THR A 472 -26.47 -1.08 -11.27
N VAL A 473 -25.78 -2.21 -11.44
CA VAL A 473 -25.51 -2.80 -12.76
C VAL A 473 -26.67 -3.71 -13.22
N PRO A 474 -26.83 -3.92 -14.54
CA PRO A 474 -27.77 -4.90 -15.08
C PRO A 474 -27.60 -6.29 -14.44
N ALA A 475 -28.69 -7.07 -14.39
CA ALA A 475 -28.68 -8.41 -13.82
C ALA A 475 -27.76 -9.38 -14.58
N ARG A 476 -27.56 -9.13 -15.88
CA ARG A 476 -26.64 -9.88 -16.74
C ARG A 476 -25.83 -8.91 -17.59
N LEU A 477 -24.51 -9.07 -17.57
CA LEU A 477 -23.56 -8.34 -18.40
C LEU A 477 -23.02 -9.30 -19.48
N GLU A 478 -23.48 -9.13 -20.70
CA GLU A 478 -23.07 -9.91 -21.86
C GLU A 478 -21.88 -9.23 -22.56
N PRO A 479 -20.86 -9.97 -22.99
CA PRO A 479 -19.74 -9.41 -23.74
C PRO A 479 -20.21 -8.65 -24.99
N GLY A 480 -19.76 -7.41 -25.16
CA GLY A 480 -20.08 -6.57 -26.32
C GLY A 480 -21.46 -5.90 -26.29
N ALA A 481 -22.34 -6.26 -25.36
CA ALA A 481 -23.64 -5.60 -25.22
C ALA A 481 -23.50 -4.19 -24.62
N ARG A 482 -24.44 -3.31 -24.98
CA ARG A 482 -24.60 -1.97 -24.40
C ARG A 482 -25.97 -1.86 -23.75
N TYR A 483 -26.05 -1.09 -22.67
CA TYR A 483 -27.22 -1.05 -21.81
C TYR A 483 -27.77 0.36 -21.65
N PRO A 484 -29.09 0.51 -21.46
CA PRO A 484 -29.69 1.78 -21.06
C PRO A 484 -29.08 2.32 -19.76
N LEU A 485 -29.10 3.64 -19.61
CA LEU A 485 -28.68 4.36 -18.40
C LEU A 485 -29.82 5.18 -17.82
N VAL A 486 -30.08 5.00 -16.53
CA VAL A 486 -30.97 5.83 -15.73
C VAL A 486 -30.14 6.57 -14.68
N VAL A 487 -30.08 7.90 -14.79
CA VAL A 487 -29.53 8.78 -13.76
C VAL A 487 -30.68 9.34 -12.95
N ASP A 488 -30.85 8.85 -11.73
CA ASP A 488 -31.94 9.24 -10.85
C ASP A 488 -31.46 10.18 -9.72
N LEU A 489 -31.84 11.46 -9.85
CA LEU A 489 -31.49 12.53 -8.92
C LEU A 489 -32.60 12.85 -7.89
N ASP A 490 -33.82 12.39 -8.16
CA ASP A 490 -34.97 12.52 -7.25
C ASP A 490 -35.13 11.35 -6.28
N LEU A 491 -34.42 10.24 -6.55
CA LEU A 491 -34.37 9.03 -5.72
C LEU A 491 -35.72 8.30 -5.65
N THR A 492 -36.54 8.41 -6.69
CA THR A 492 -37.87 7.80 -6.74
C THR A 492 -37.96 6.59 -7.66
N ARG A 493 -36.94 6.32 -8.49
CA ARG A 493 -37.01 5.24 -9.47
C ARG A 493 -36.52 3.91 -8.90
N PRO A 494 -37.25 2.80 -9.14
CA PRO A 494 -36.79 1.48 -8.76
C PRO A 494 -35.59 1.03 -9.61
N ALA A 495 -34.79 0.12 -9.06
CA ALA A 495 -33.74 -0.57 -9.81
C ALA A 495 -34.34 -1.30 -11.03
N ARG A 496 -33.61 -1.29 -12.14
CA ARG A 496 -33.95 -2.01 -13.37
C ARG A 496 -32.96 -3.15 -13.59
N ASP A 497 -33.45 -4.26 -14.13
CA ASP A 497 -32.62 -5.44 -14.39
C ASP A 497 -31.89 -5.40 -15.73
N ASP A 498 -32.35 -4.55 -16.65
CA ASP A 498 -31.84 -4.39 -18.01
C ASP A 498 -31.04 -3.09 -18.21
N ALA A 499 -30.82 -2.30 -17.16
CA ALA A 499 -30.19 -0.99 -17.26
C ALA A 499 -29.17 -0.74 -16.15
N PHE A 500 -28.23 0.17 -16.39
CA PHE A 500 -27.49 0.81 -15.31
C PHE A 500 -28.39 1.84 -14.64
N VAL A 501 -28.51 1.77 -13.32
CA VAL A 501 -29.27 2.75 -12.53
C VAL A 501 -28.33 3.43 -11.55
N VAL A 502 -28.26 4.75 -11.61
CA VAL A 502 -27.33 5.55 -10.81
C VAL A 502 -28.11 6.47 -9.90
N LEU A 503 -27.88 6.32 -8.60
CA LEU A 503 -28.42 7.19 -7.57
C LEU A 503 -27.31 8.06 -7.01
N ARG A 504 -27.60 9.34 -6.78
CA ARG A 504 -26.70 10.17 -5.96
C ARG A 504 -26.78 9.76 -4.50
N THR A 505 -25.66 9.81 -3.78
CA THR A 505 -25.65 9.75 -2.32
C THR A 505 -25.18 11.08 -1.75
N GLY A 506 -25.88 11.58 -0.73
CA GLY A 506 -25.62 12.90 -0.16
C GLY A 506 -26.09 14.09 -1.03
N PRO A 507 -25.57 15.30 -0.77
CA PRO A 507 -25.97 16.52 -1.48
C PRO A 507 -25.68 16.45 -2.99
N LEU A 508 -26.56 17.04 -3.80
CA LEU A 508 -26.35 17.16 -5.25
C LEU A 508 -25.23 18.17 -5.55
N LEU A 509 -24.17 17.69 -6.20
CA LEU A 509 -23.00 18.48 -6.65
C LEU A 509 -22.78 18.42 -8.16
N ALA A 510 -23.12 17.28 -8.79
CA ALA A 510 -23.02 17.07 -10.23
C ALA A 510 -24.40 17.20 -10.90
N THR A 511 -24.43 17.68 -12.14
CA THR A 511 -25.65 17.59 -12.97
C THR A 511 -25.87 16.15 -13.44
N GLY A 512 -27.10 15.83 -13.85
CA GLY A 512 -27.39 14.52 -14.43
C GLY A 512 -26.54 14.20 -15.65
N GLU A 513 -26.27 15.22 -16.49
CA GLU A 513 -25.39 15.06 -17.67
C GLU A 513 -23.94 14.77 -17.29
N GLN A 514 -23.40 15.42 -16.26
CA GLN A 514 -22.04 15.12 -15.78
C GLN A 514 -21.92 13.69 -15.25
N ILE A 515 -22.96 13.20 -14.57
CA ILE A 515 -23.02 11.80 -14.14
C ILE A 515 -23.14 10.88 -15.36
N ALA A 516 -24.00 11.21 -16.33
CA ALA A 516 -24.18 10.41 -17.53
C ALA A 516 -22.90 10.29 -18.37
N GLU A 517 -22.14 11.38 -18.53
CA GLU A 517 -20.85 11.39 -19.19
C GLU A 517 -19.84 10.47 -18.49
N TYR A 518 -19.72 10.60 -17.16
CA TYR A 518 -18.87 9.70 -16.36
C TYR A 518 -19.25 8.22 -16.55
N MET A 519 -20.55 7.92 -16.51
CA MET A 519 -21.04 6.56 -16.66
C MET A 519 -20.78 5.99 -18.05
N ARG A 520 -20.97 6.77 -19.11
CA ARG A 520 -20.69 6.37 -20.50
C ARG A 520 -19.20 6.08 -20.73
N ALA A 521 -18.33 6.79 -20.05
CA ALA A 521 -16.89 6.60 -20.18
C ALA A 521 -16.37 5.36 -19.43
N LYS A 522 -17.09 4.90 -18.40
CA LYS A 522 -16.67 3.79 -17.52
C LYS A 522 -17.39 2.47 -17.77
N TYR A 523 -18.66 2.53 -18.17
CA TYR A 523 -19.55 1.37 -18.28
C TYR A 523 -20.05 1.21 -19.72
N PRO A 524 -20.46 0.00 -20.13
CA PRO A 524 -20.97 -0.26 -21.49
C PRO A 524 -22.39 0.30 -21.68
N ILE A 525 -22.49 1.63 -21.79
CA ILE A 525 -23.76 2.35 -21.92
C ILE A 525 -24.12 2.55 -23.40
N ASP A 526 -25.39 2.34 -23.75
CA ASP A 526 -25.94 2.78 -25.03
C ASP A 526 -26.17 4.30 -24.98
N PRO A 527 -25.45 5.10 -25.80
CA PRO A 527 -25.55 6.56 -25.74
C PRO A 527 -26.95 7.08 -26.11
N THR A 528 -27.74 6.30 -26.85
CA THR A 528 -29.10 6.66 -27.31
C THR A 528 -30.18 6.40 -26.27
N GLN A 529 -29.89 5.57 -25.26
CA GLN A 529 -30.86 5.17 -24.23
C GLN A 529 -30.49 5.76 -22.87
N LEU A 530 -30.63 7.08 -22.74
CA LEU A 530 -30.39 7.82 -21.50
C LEU A 530 -31.71 8.35 -20.92
N THR A 531 -31.91 8.16 -19.62
CA THR A 531 -32.95 8.85 -18.85
C THR A 531 -32.32 9.58 -17.67
N ILE A 532 -32.60 10.88 -17.53
CA ILE A 532 -32.18 11.69 -16.37
C ILE A 532 -33.44 12.21 -15.67
N THR A 533 -33.60 11.95 -14.37
CA THR A 533 -34.62 12.63 -13.57
C THR A 533 -34.11 13.95 -13.01
N PRO A 534 -34.94 15.01 -12.99
CA PRO A 534 -34.56 16.27 -12.37
C PRO A 534 -34.49 16.09 -10.84
N ALA A 535 -33.54 16.76 -10.18
CA ALA A 535 -33.54 16.79 -8.73
C ALA A 535 -34.79 17.53 -8.20
N PRO A 536 -35.32 17.19 -7.01
CA PRO A 536 -36.48 17.86 -6.46
C PRO A 536 -36.19 19.35 -6.31
N GLU A 537 -37.13 20.21 -6.71
CA GLU A 537 -36.99 21.64 -6.45
C GLU A 537 -36.74 21.85 -4.96
N ARG A 538 -35.70 22.61 -4.62
CA ARG A 538 -35.49 23.03 -3.23
C ARG A 538 -36.69 23.88 -2.84
N VAL A 539 -37.61 23.31 -2.07
CA VAL A 539 -38.65 24.07 -1.40
C VAL A 539 -37.92 25.13 -0.58
N LYS A 540 -38.01 26.40 -1.00
CA LYS A 540 -37.56 27.53 -0.20
C LYS A 540 -38.43 27.52 1.04
N VAL A 541 -37.98 26.86 2.09
CA VAL A 541 -38.55 27.05 3.42
C VAL A 541 -38.22 28.49 3.78
N CYS A 542 -39.16 29.38 3.50
CA CYS A 542 -39.13 30.74 3.99
C CYS A 542 -39.06 30.60 5.51
N LYS A 543 -37.88 30.83 6.10
CA LYS A 543 -37.75 30.90 7.56
C LYS A 543 -38.80 31.91 8.03
N ARG A 544 -39.86 31.43 8.69
CA ARG A 544 -40.87 32.23 9.40
C ARG A 544 -40.22 32.94 10.60
N ARG A 545 -39.18 33.73 10.36
CA ARG A 545 -38.58 34.66 11.32
C ARG A 545 -38.27 36.04 10.72
N SER A 546 -38.59 36.32 9.45
CA SER A 546 -38.43 37.68 8.88
C SER A 546 -39.70 38.32 8.30
N CYS A 547 -40.85 37.62 8.26
CA CYS A 547 -42.13 38.24 7.87
C CYS A 547 -42.93 38.85 9.03
N GLY A 548 -42.49 38.68 10.29
CA GLY A 548 -43.14 39.29 11.47
C GLY A 548 -42.60 40.66 11.88
N GLU A 549 -41.38 41.03 11.44
CA GLU A 549 -40.67 42.19 12.00
C GLU A 549 -40.71 43.43 11.09
N LYS A 550 -41.11 43.28 9.82
CA LYS A 550 -41.38 44.43 8.93
C LYS A 550 -42.75 45.09 9.14
N ARG A 551 -43.64 44.51 9.96
CA ARG A 551 -44.91 45.16 10.35
C ARG A 551 -44.83 45.94 11.68
N ARG A 552 -43.84 45.67 12.54
CA ARG A 552 -43.63 46.44 13.79
C ARG A 552 -42.71 47.66 13.64
N SER A 553 -41.86 47.71 12.61
CA SER A 553 -41.04 48.91 12.33
C SER A 553 -41.76 50.02 11.56
N ARG A 554 -42.89 49.72 10.91
CA ARG A 554 -43.75 50.72 10.26
C ARG A 554 -44.76 51.40 11.21
N SER A 555 -45.12 50.78 12.35
CA SER A 555 -46.00 51.42 13.35
C SER A 555 -45.24 52.33 14.32
N ARG A 556 -43.96 52.05 14.63
CA ARG A 556 -43.14 52.92 15.51
C ARG A 556 -42.59 54.18 14.82
N LYS A 557 -42.47 54.20 13.49
CA LYS A 557 -42.08 55.41 12.72
C LYS A 557 -43.23 56.38 12.41
N ARG A 558 -44.49 56.02 12.72
CA ARG A 558 -45.64 56.94 12.61
C ARG A 558 -46.04 57.59 13.94
N ALA A 559 -45.49 57.13 15.07
CA ALA A 559 -45.79 57.69 16.40
C ALA A 559 -44.76 58.71 16.92
N THR A 560 -43.67 58.96 16.17
CA THR A 560 -42.60 59.92 16.54
C THR A 560 -42.54 61.15 15.61
N ALA A 561 -43.55 61.34 14.75
CA ALA A 561 -43.68 62.50 13.87
C ALA A 561 -44.92 63.37 14.20
N ALA A 562 -45.49 63.23 15.40
CA ALA A 562 -46.68 63.97 15.84
C ALA A 562 -46.45 64.73 17.18
N GLU A 563 -45.20 65.01 17.54
CA GLU A 563 -44.86 65.79 18.75
C GLU A 563 -43.85 66.92 18.49
N ASN A 564 -43.70 67.36 17.24
CA ASN A 564 -42.99 68.60 16.90
C ASN A 564 -43.67 69.27 15.69
N SER A 565 -44.83 69.88 15.96
CA SER A 565 -45.48 70.93 15.16
C SER A 565 -46.56 71.60 15.98
#